data_AF-A0A9D6HYA2-F1
#
_entry.id   AF-A0A9D6HYA2-F1
#
_cell.length_a   1.000
_cell.length_b   1.000
_cell.length_c   1.000
_cell.angle_alpha   90.00
_cell.angle_beta   90.00
_cell.angle_gamma   90.00
#
_symmetry.space_group_name_H-M   'P 1'
#
loop_
_entity.id
_entity.type
_entity.pdbx_description
1 polymer ?
#
loop_
_entity_poly.entity_id
_entity_poly.type
_entity_poly.pdbx_seq_one_letter_code
_entity_poly.pdbx_strand_id
1 'polypeptide(L)'
;MRKHRHKVPLWIVLVVALLVPLFSGLTVFYFADLKRQHSMDLFWSHLLLGDPVTLRYTLTAAAQCLAATLGILVAVVLFTVQLTANRYTPKVIDVFVTRKGNILMLALFCFSILFSLWVAHTIHDAFVPQVGAVAAMALTTACYCLLIPYTLYLFDELEPDHIIDQIQKEAQIAIQKVHRNHSFDQKAKHIVSERIEQIAHIVLVSVQTVDSETALHGIQALTRTLSGYLRDKVAFHKSWYHVDERHIPGSPQSVVTEIVRREAWVEFRAFRKFRLIFAMGTGKMGEVPSAVAQSFRSLGIVATEQNDRAVLELLIKYMNSILRTAIVLANGQAINDTLYQYRLLSERLLETHPDVTKEMVNYLNYYAMILLETGIRRTFETVAYDLRKLNERAFKKKFPYREELLENYLALQHKVDYHQHTKSARELWKSYLILASFYLVMDDTESARMIYRAMEGIPLEVLLELKTEIMAITDPQFWEITDRIINYYFAPQEQKEKLEIFFDWFLSDLAKKSASKEG
;
A
#
# COMPACT_ATOMS: atom_id res chain seq x y z
N MET A 1 16.53 -4.26 8.73
CA MET A 1 17.36 -3.18 9.33
C MET A 1 18.47 -2.79 8.37
N ARG A 2 18.25 -1.76 7.53
CA ARG A 2 19.29 -1.20 6.66
C ARG A 2 19.98 -0.08 7.45
N LYS A 3 21.27 -0.25 7.72
CA LYS A 3 22.14 0.66 8.47
C LYS A 3 22.23 1.99 7.69
N HIS A 4 21.50 3.02 8.10
CA HIS A 4 21.67 4.38 7.57
C HIS A 4 23.09 4.86 7.91
N ARG A 5 24.03 4.71 6.98
CA ARG A 5 25.25 5.52 6.98
C ARG A 5 24.77 6.97 6.85
N HIS A 6 25.11 7.82 7.82
CA HIS A 6 24.98 9.28 7.71
C HIS A 6 25.87 9.73 6.53
N LYS A 7 25.32 9.67 5.32
CA LYS A 7 25.87 10.40 4.17
C LYS A 7 25.68 11.87 4.51
N VAL A 8 26.78 12.64 4.49
CA VAL A 8 26.69 14.10 4.49
C VAL A 8 25.65 14.47 3.43
N PRO A 9 24.58 15.18 3.80
CA PRO A 9 23.47 15.38 2.90
C PRO A 9 23.99 16.14 1.66
N LEU A 10 23.57 15.67 0.48
CA LEU A 10 24.12 16.06 -0.83
C LEU A 10 24.19 17.59 -1.01
N TRP A 11 23.25 18.31 -0.40
CA TRP A 11 23.20 19.76 -0.40
C TRP A 11 24.40 20.44 0.27
N ILE A 12 24.94 19.89 1.37
CA ILE A 12 26.15 20.43 2.02
C ILE A 12 27.36 20.27 1.10
N VAL A 13 27.45 19.12 0.42
CA VAL A 13 28.54 18.85 -0.53
C VAL A 13 28.45 19.81 -1.72
N LEU A 14 27.26 20.07 -2.26
CA LEU A 14 27.04 21.01 -3.37
C LEU A 14 27.34 22.47 -2.97
N VAL A 15 26.89 22.89 -1.78
CA VAL A 15 27.16 24.24 -1.25
C VAL A 15 28.66 24.45 -1.05
N VAL A 16 29.34 23.49 -0.42
CA VAL A 16 30.79 23.54 -0.21
C VAL A 16 31.54 23.47 -1.56
N ALA A 17 31.10 22.63 -2.49
CA ALA A 17 31.72 22.50 -3.81
C ALA A 17 31.52 23.74 -4.70
N LEU A 18 30.55 24.61 -4.42
CA LEU A 18 30.37 25.89 -5.11
C LEU A 18 31.11 27.03 -4.40
N LEU A 19 31.07 27.08 -3.07
CA LEU A 19 31.73 28.11 -2.28
C LEU A 19 33.25 27.99 -2.35
N VAL A 20 33.80 26.78 -2.28
CA VAL A 20 35.26 26.56 -2.22
C VAL A 20 35.95 27.03 -3.50
N PRO A 21 35.51 26.68 -4.73
CA PRO A 21 36.11 27.19 -5.97
C PRO A 21 35.84 28.68 -6.21
N LEU A 22 34.69 29.20 -5.75
CA LEU A 22 34.37 30.62 -5.90
C LEU A 22 35.31 31.48 -5.03
N PHE A 23 35.45 31.14 -3.75
CA PHE A 23 36.37 31.82 -2.84
C PHE A 23 37.85 31.55 -3.16
N SER A 24 38.21 30.32 -3.56
CA SER A 24 39.59 30.01 -3.96
C SER A 24 39.96 30.65 -5.29
N GLY A 25 39.04 30.71 -6.25
CA GLY A 25 39.21 31.42 -7.52
C GLY A 25 39.38 32.93 -7.30
N LEU A 26 38.47 33.56 -6.54
CA LEU A 26 38.57 34.98 -6.20
C LEU A 26 39.90 35.30 -5.54
N THR A 27 40.32 34.51 -4.55
CA THR A 27 41.59 34.73 -3.86
C THR A 27 42.79 34.50 -4.78
N VAL A 28 42.84 33.42 -5.55
CA VAL A 28 43.97 33.09 -6.44
C VAL A 28 44.14 34.09 -7.57
N PHE A 29 43.07 34.45 -8.29
CA PHE A 29 43.13 35.44 -9.37
C PHE A 29 43.49 36.83 -8.83
N TYR A 30 42.98 37.19 -7.65
CA TYR A 30 43.28 38.47 -7.03
C TYR A 30 44.72 38.57 -6.50
N PHE A 31 45.26 37.50 -5.90
CA PHE A 31 46.68 37.46 -5.53
C PHE A 31 47.59 37.47 -6.76
N ALA A 32 47.16 36.88 -7.88
CA ALA A 32 47.88 36.96 -9.15
C ALA A 32 47.90 38.40 -9.71
N ASP A 33 46.80 39.13 -9.61
CA ASP A 33 46.71 40.54 -10.03
C ASP A 33 47.49 41.48 -9.09
N LEU A 34 47.42 41.29 -7.76
CA LEU A 34 48.22 42.03 -6.78
C LEU A 34 49.73 41.86 -7.02
N LYS A 35 50.15 40.64 -7.36
CA LYS A 35 51.55 40.34 -7.69
C LYS A 35 51.99 41.03 -9.00
N ARG A 36 51.05 41.24 -9.93
CA ARG A 36 51.26 41.94 -11.20
C ARG A 36 51.32 43.46 -11.03
N GLN A 37 50.69 44.01 -9.99
CA GLN A 37 50.59 45.46 -9.74
C GLN A 37 51.59 46.02 -8.72
N HIS A 38 52.47 45.18 -8.14
CA HIS A 38 53.58 45.58 -7.25
C HIS A 38 53.19 46.45 -6.04
N SER A 39 52.01 46.21 -5.44
CA SER A 39 51.51 46.91 -4.25
C SER A 39 51.11 45.92 -3.16
N MET A 40 52.08 45.39 -2.41
CA MET A 40 51.83 44.36 -1.38
C MET A 40 51.24 44.88 -0.06
N ASP A 41 51.12 46.20 0.14
CA ASP A 41 50.62 46.80 1.41
C ASP A 41 49.10 47.06 1.45
N LEU A 42 48.34 46.71 0.40
CA LEU A 42 46.94 47.14 0.25
C LEU A 42 45.91 46.00 0.20
N PHE A 43 46.08 44.92 0.97
CA PHE A 43 45.06 43.86 1.03
C PHE A 43 43.71 44.38 1.58
N TRP A 44 43.73 45.02 2.75
CA TRP A 44 42.52 45.54 3.38
C TRP A 44 42.00 46.79 2.68
N SER A 45 42.88 47.62 2.13
CA SER A 45 42.49 48.87 1.48
C SER A 45 41.91 48.68 0.09
N HIS A 46 42.33 47.72 -0.74
CA HIS A 46 41.64 47.49 -2.02
C HIS A 46 40.38 46.64 -1.91
N LEU A 47 40.28 45.75 -0.91
CA LEU A 47 39.05 44.98 -0.65
C LEU A 47 37.98 45.83 0.08
N LEU A 48 38.39 46.78 0.93
CA LEU A 48 37.48 47.61 1.73
C LEU A 48 37.33 49.07 1.23
N LEU A 49 38.30 49.66 0.52
CA LEU A 49 38.20 51.00 -0.10
C LEU A 49 38.05 50.86 -1.62
N GLY A 50 36.93 50.28 -2.05
CA GLY A 50 36.45 50.48 -3.41
C GLY A 50 35.96 51.93 -3.60
N ASP A 51 36.06 52.46 -4.81
CA ASP A 51 35.43 53.73 -5.18
C ASP A 51 33.94 53.73 -4.75
N PRO A 52 33.47 54.72 -3.95
CA PRO A 52 32.09 54.79 -3.47
C PRO A 52 31.04 54.58 -4.56
N VAL A 53 31.33 55.06 -5.77
CA VAL A 53 30.47 54.89 -6.95
C VAL A 53 30.36 53.41 -7.34
N THR A 54 31.49 52.72 -7.45
CA THR A 54 31.55 51.30 -7.79
C THR A 54 30.84 50.45 -6.72
N LEU A 55 31.08 50.73 -5.44
CA LEU A 55 30.47 49.97 -4.36
C LEU A 55 28.94 50.14 -4.32
N ARG A 56 28.46 51.38 -4.47
CA ARG A 56 27.02 51.66 -4.56
C ARG A 56 26.41 50.95 -5.76
N TYR A 57 27.07 50.99 -6.91
CA TYR A 57 26.63 50.27 -8.10
C TYR A 57 26.54 48.75 -7.85
N THR A 58 27.58 48.11 -7.32
CA THR A 58 27.59 46.67 -7.05
C THR A 58 26.51 46.26 -6.04
N LEU A 59 26.30 47.02 -4.96
CA LEU A 59 25.27 46.73 -3.96
C LEU A 59 23.86 46.87 -4.53
N THR A 60 23.61 47.91 -5.32
CA THR A 60 22.31 48.09 -6.00
C THR A 60 22.06 47.03 -7.07
N ALA A 61 23.08 46.67 -7.85
CA ALA A 61 23.01 45.59 -8.83
C ALA A 61 22.77 44.23 -8.15
N ALA A 62 23.46 43.93 -7.05
CA ALA A 62 23.23 42.72 -6.26
C ALA A 62 21.80 42.66 -5.71
N ALA A 63 21.28 43.76 -5.17
CA ALA A 63 19.89 43.84 -4.72
C ALA A 63 18.90 43.59 -5.86
N GLN A 64 19.14 44.15 -7.05
CA GLN A 64 18.30 43.91 -8.24
C GLN A 64 18.35 42.45 -8.70
N CYS A 65 19.55 41.84 -8.75
CA CYS A 65 19.72 40.43 -9.12
C CYS A 65 19.05 39.49 -8.12
N LEU A 66 19.16 39.76 -6.82
CA LEU A 66 18.46 39.00 -5.78
C LEU A 66 16.94 39.14 -5.90
N ALA A 67 16.43 40.35 -6.16
CA ALA A 67 15.01 40.58 -6.36
C ALA A 67 14.47 39.84 -7.60
N ALA A 68 15.20 39.87 -8.72
CA ALA A 68 14.83 39.12 -9.92
C ALA A 68 14.84 37.60 -9.67
N THR A 69 15.87 37.10 -8.98
CA THR A 69 16.00 35.67 -8.63
C THR A 69 14.87 35.22 -7.71
N LEU A 70 14.49 36.05 -6.72
CA LEU A 70 13.35 35.80 -5.85
C LEU A 70 12.05 35.72 -6.65
N GLY A 71 11.83 36.64 -7.60
CA GLY A 71 10.66 36.62 -8.49
C GLY A 71 10.56 35.33 -9.30
N ILE A 72 11.67 34.87 -9.89
CA ILE A 72 11.73 33.60 -10.62
C ILE A 72 11.46 32.42 -9.68
N LEU A 73 12.07 32.43 -8.48
CA LEU A 73 11.88 31.37 -7.49
C LEU A 73 10.41 31.25 -7.09
N VAL A 74 9.76 32.36 -6.78
CA VAL A 74 8.33 32.40 -6.47
C VAL A 74 7.49 31.90 -7.64
N ALA A 75 7.82 32.29 -8.88
CA ALA A 75 7.10 31.83 -10.07
C ALA A 75 7.23 30.31 -10.27
N VAL A 76 8.44 29.75 -10.17
CA VAL A 76 8.68 28.30 -10.26
C VAL A 76 7.89 27.57 -9.18
N VAL A 77 8.01 28.04 -7.94
CA VAL A 77 7.27 27.49 -6.79
C VAL A 77 5.77 27.48 -7.03
N LEU A 78 5.19 28.61 -7.43
CA LEU A 78 3.76 28.73 -7.70
C LEU A 78 3.33 27.81 -8.84
N PHE A 79 4.11 27.76 -9.92
CA PHE A 79 3.85 26.86 -11.04
C PHE A 79 3.88 25.39 -10.62
N THR A 80 4.88 24.97 -9.85
CA THR A 80 4.98 23.58 -9.41
C THR A 80 3.87 23.22 -8.43
N VAL A 81 3.55 24.11 -7.49
CA VAL A 81 2.41 23.94 -6.58
C VAL A 81 1.11 23.82 -7.38
N GLN A 82 0.91 24.64 -8.42
CA GLN A 82 -0.28 24.58 -9.28
C GLN A 82 -0.37 23.26 -10.04
N LEU A 83 0.74 22.75 -10.59
CA LEU A 83 0.78 21.44 -11.25
C LEU A 83 0.44 20.30 -10.29
N THR A 84 1.04 20.29 -9.08
CA THR A 84 0.77 19.27 -8.07
C THR A 84 -0.67 19.38 -7.54
N ALA A 85 -1.19 20.59 -7.37
CA ALA A 85 -2.57 20.82 -6.97
C ALA A 85 -3.58 20.32 -8.00
N ASN A 86 -3.31 20.56 -9.30
CA ASN A 86 -4.10 20.02 -10.40
C ASN A 86 -4.01 18.50 -10.49
N ARG A 87 -2.83 17.92 -10.19
CA ARG A 87 -2.59 16.49 -10.30
C ARG A 87 -3.10 15.67 -9.10
N TYR A 88 -3.10 16.19 -7.88
CA TYR A 88 -3.41 15.38 -6.69
C TYR A 88 -4.44 16.01 -5.75
N THR A 89 -4.21 17.23 -5.24
CA THR A 89 -5.19 17.94 -4.40
C THR A 89 -4.87 19.44 -4.20
N PRO A 90 -5.87 20.34 -4.16
CA PRO A 90 -5.67 21.76 -3.84
C PRO A 90 -4.98 22.03 -2.48
N LYS A 91 -5.06 21.10 -1.53
CA LYS A 91 -4.51 21.27 -0.16
C LYS A 91 -2.97 21.33 -0.11
N VAL A 92 -2.30 20.97 -1.20
CA VAL A 92 -0.84 21.12 -1.35
C VAL A 92 -0.41 22.58 -1.19
N ILE A 93 -1.26 23.53 -1.59
CA ILE A 93 -1.00 24.98 -1.49
C ILE A 93 -0.83 25.40 -0.01
N ASP A 94 -1.78 25.02 0.86
CA ASP A 94 -1.78 25.41 2.27
C ASP A 94 -0.57 24.85 3.02
N VAL A 95 -0.26 23.58 2.75
CA VAL A 95 0.89 22.87 3.29
C VAL A 95 2.18 23.56 2.89
N PHE A 96 2.27 24.01 1.64
CA PHE A 96 3.45 24.64 1.09
C PHE A 96 3.75 26.01 1.73
N VAL A 97 2.74 26.88 1.82
CA VAL A 97 2.93 28.27 2.28
C VAL A 97 3.32 28.35 3.76
N THR A 98 2.84 27.42 4.59
CA THR A 98 3.11 27.42 6.04
C THR A 98 4.42 26.72 6.45
N ARG A 99 5.17 26.15 5.51
CA ARG A 99 6.42 25.44 5.82
C ARG A 99 7.53 26.40 6.20
N LYS A 100 8.24 26.08 7.29
CA LYS A 100 9.32 26.90 7.85
C LYS A 100 10.46 27.16 6.86
N GLY A 101 10.82 26.19 6.01
CA GLY A 101 11.89 26.33 5.03
C GLY A 101 11.61 27.41 3.98
N ASN A 102 10.38 27.42 3.45
CA ASN A 102 9.95 28.41 2.45
C ASN A 102 9.93 29.82 3.05
N ILE A 103 9.35 29.96 4.25
CA ILE A 103 9.30 31.24 4.98
C ILE A 103 10.73 31.73 5.27
N LEU A 104 11.62 30.84 5.72
CA LEU A 104 13.01 31.21 6.03
C LEU A 104 13.78 31.68 4.79
N MET A 105 13.63 30.98 3.66
CA MET A 105 14.30 31.34 2.40
C MET A 105 13.78 32.68 1.85
N LEU A 106 12.45 32.87 1.86
CA LEU A 106 11.82 34.14 1.48
C LEU A 106 12.29 35.29 2.38
N ALA A 107 12.31 35.07 3.70
CA ALA A 107 12.79 36.06 4.66
C ALA A 107 14.27 36.41 4.46
N LEU A 108 15.12 35.42 4.19
CA LEU A 108 16.54 35.62 3.90
C LEU A 108 16.76 36.48 2.65
N PHE A 109 16.04 36.19 1.55
CA PHE A 109 16.13 36.98 0.32
C PHE A 109 15.64 38.41 0.53
N CYS A 110 14.45 38.58 1.11
CA CYS A 110 13.89 39.91 1.39
C CYS A 110 14.82 40.73 2.31
N PHE A 111 15.36 40.11 3.36
CA PHE A 111 16.31 40.76 4.26
C PHE A 111 17.59 41.17 3.53
N SER A 112 18.18 40.27 2.74
CA SER A 112 19.42 40.54 1.98
C SER A 112 19.24 41.68 0.97
N ILE A 113 18.09 41.73 0.27
CA ILE A 113 17.73 42.82 -0.66
C ILE A 113 17.64 44.15 0.10
N LEU A 114 16.82 44.21 1.15
CA LEU A 114 16.63 45.43 1.93
C LEU A 114 17.94 45.90 2.56
N PHE A 115 18.71 44.99 3.16
CA PHE A 115 20.00 45.29 3.76
C PHE A 115 20.98 45.89 2.73
N SER A 116 21.07 45.30 1.54
CA SER A 116 21.95 45.81 0.47
C SER A 116 21.53 47.22 0.00
N LEU A 117 20.23 47.48 -0.11
CA LEU A 117 19.71 48.81 -0.48
C LEU A 117 19.95 49.85 0.62
N TRP A 118 19.73 49.50 1.89
CA TRP A 118 20.00 50.40 3.02
C TRP A 118 21.48 50.73 3.15
N VAL A 119 22.36 49.73 3.03
CA VAL A 119 23.82 49.96 3.02
C VAL A 119 24.20 50.86 1.85
N ALA A 120 23.67 50.60 0.64
CA ALA A 120 23.92 51.44 -0.53
C ALA A 120 23.46 52.89 -0.34
N HIS A 121 22.35 53.11 0.37
CA HIS A 121 21.84 54.45 0.68
C HIS A 121 22.73 55.21 1.67
N THR A 122 23.40 54.52 2.59
CA THR A 122 24.30 55.16 3.56
C THR A 122 25.63 55.63 2.97
N ILE A 123 25.97 55.26 1.73
CA ILE A 123 27.21 55.64 1.06
C ILE A 123 27.18 57.13 0.67
N HIS A 124 28.10 57.92 1.23
CA HIS A 124 28.34 59.32 0.90
C HIS A 124 29.83 59.54 0.62
N ASP A 125 30.22 60.63 -0.04
CA ASP A 125 31.62 60.91 -0.39
C ASP A 125 32.57 60.95 0.83
N ALA A 126 32.05 61.24 2.02
CA ALA A 126 32.80 61.26 3.28
C ALA A 126 32.68 59.97 4.13
N PHE A 127 31.76 59.05 3.82
CA PHE A 127 31.50 57.86 4.63
C PHE A 127 31.17 56.63 3.79
N VAL A 128 32.00 55.60 3.91
CA VAL A 128 31.85 54.30 3.25
C VAL A 128 31.65 53.20 4.30
N PRO A 129 30.45 52.59 4.41
CA PRO A 129 30.13 51.53 5.38
C PRO A 129 30.72 50.17 4.95
N GLN A 130 32.02 49.98 5.16
CA GLN A 130 32.75 48.80 4.67
C GLN A 130 32.26 47.47 5.26
N VAL A 131 31.98 47.44 6.57
CA VAL A 131 31.45 46.24 7.24
C VAL A 131 30.07 45.87 6.70
N GLY A 132 29.22 46.87 6.47
CA GLY A 132 27.89 46.69 5.88
C GLY A 132 27.98 46.15 4.44
N ALA A 133 28.90 46.68 3.65
CA ALA A 133 29.14 46.23 2.28
C ALA A 133 29.61 44.77 2.20
N VAL A 134 30.59 44.39 3.02
CA VAL A 134 31.07 43.00 3.09
C VAL A 134 29.96 42.08 3.58
N ALA A 135 29.19 42.48 4.59
CA ALA A 135 28.05 41.71 5.07
C ALA A 135 26.98 41.54 3.97
N ALA A 136 26.69 42.57 3.18
CA ALA A 136 25.71 42.52 2.09
C ALA A 136 26.17 41.60 0.95
N MET A 137 27.45 41.67 0.59
CA MET A 137 28.05 40.74 -0.39
C MET A 137 28.03 39.29 0.12
N ALA A 138 28.40 39.07 1.39
CA ALA A 138 28.35 37.74 1.99
C ALA A 138 26.92 37.17 2.03
N LEU A 139 25.93 37.98 2.40
CA LEU A 139 24.51 37.60 2.36
C LEU A 139 24.05 37.28 0.94
N THR A 140 24.50 38.05 -0.06
CA THR A 140 24.20 37.80 -1.48
C THR A 140 24.77 36.45 -1.93
N THR A 141 26.04 36.16 -1.61
CA THR A 141 26.66 34.86 -1.91
C THR A 141 25.92 33.73 -1.19
N ALA A 142 25.58 33.91 0.08
CA ALA A 142 24.82 32.92 0.85
C ALA A 142 23.45 32.62 0.21
N CYS A 143 22.71 33.63 -0.24
CA CYS A 143 21.43 33.46 -0.94
C CYS A 143 21.57 32.57 -2.18
N TYR A 144 22.58 32.81 -3.02
CA TYR A 144 22.79 32.01 -4.24
C TYR A 144 23.27 30.59 -3.93
N CYS A 145 24.15 30.42 -2.95
CA CYS A 145 24.61 29.10 -2.54
C CYS A 145 23.47 28.27 -1.94
N LEU A 146 22.56 28.89 -1.19
CA LEU A 146 21.36 28.24 -0.63
C LEU A 146 20.24 28.04 -1.66
N LEU A 147 20.32 28.64 -2.84
CA LEU A 147 19.29 28.51 -3.88
C LEU A 147 19.18 27.07 -4.39
N ILE A 148 20.29 26.46 -4.81
CA ILE A 148 20.33 25.07 -5.31
C ILE A 148 19.80 24.07 -4.28
N PRO A 149 20.28 24.06 -3.02
CA PRO A 149 19.79 23.10 -2.04
C PRO A 149 18.33 23.34 -1.66
N TYR A 150 17.86 24.58 -1.68
CA TYR A 150 16.45 24.89 -1.52
C TYR A 150 15.60 24.33 -2.68
N THR A 151 16.06 24.47 -3.92
CA THR A 151 15.35 23.92 -5.09
C THR A 151 15.27 22.39 -5.05
N LEU A 152 16.33 21.70 -4.61
CA LEU A 152 16.28 20.25 -4.41
C LEU A 152 15.31 19.85 -3.29
N TYR A 153 15.38 20.55 -2.15
CA TYR A 153 14.41 20.36 -1.06
C TYR A 153 12.97 20.60 -1.52
N LEU A 154 12.75 21.60 -2.37
CA LEU A 154 11.45 21.92 -2.93
C LEU A 154 10.89 20.74 -3.73
N PHE A 155 11.71 20.14 -4.61
CA PHE A 155 11.27 19.02 -5.44
C PHE A 155 10.93 17.78 -4.64
N ASP A 156 11.77 17.42 -3.67
CA ASP A 156 11.51 16.28 -2.78
C ASP A 156 10.17 16.47 -2.02
N GLU A 157 9.91 17.67 -1.51
CA GLU A 157 8.67 17.97 -0.76
C GLU A 157 7.40 17.98 -1.62
N LEU A 158 7.53 18.10 -2.93
CA LEU A 158 6.42 18.06 -3.88
C LEU A 158 6.11 16.64 -4.35
N GLU A 159 6.95 15.67 -4.01
CA GLU A 159 6.67 14.26 -4.26
C GLU A 159 5.39 13.87 -3.52
N PRO A 160 4.46 13.17 -4.20
CA PRO A 160 3.16 12.83 -3.63
C PRO A 160 3.29 11.95 -2.38
N ASP A 161 4.37 11.18 -2.24
CA ASP A 161 4.64 10.33 -1.09
C ASP A 161 4.80 11.12 0.21
N HIS A 162 5.52 12.25 0.17
CA HIS A 162 5.66 13.14 1.32
C HIS A 162 4.33 13.79 1.71
N ILE A 163 3.50 14.14 0.73
CA ILE A 163 2.15 14.69 0.96
C ILE A 163 1.27 13.64 1.63
N ILE A 164 1.28 12.40 1.14
CA ILE A 164 0.55 11.27 1.72
C ILE A 164 1.01 11.04 3.17
N ASP A 165 2.31 10.98 3.42
CA ASP A 165 2.88 10.74 4.75
C ASP A 165 2.52 11.86 5.74
N GLN A 166 2.50 13.12 5.28
CA GLN A 166 2.07 14.23 6.11
C GLN A 166 0.58 14.11 6.47
N ILE A 167 -0.29 13.84 5.48
CA ILE A 167 -1.73 13.67 5.69
C ILE A 167 -1.99 12.48 6.64
N GLN A 168 -1.23 11.39 6.48
CA GLN A 168 -1.25 10.23 7.35
C GLN A 168 -0.88 10.60 8.80
N LYS A 169 0.21 11.35 8.97
CA LYS A 169 0.69 11.80 10.28
C LYS A 169 -0.32 12.73 10.97
N GLU A 170 -0.97 13.63 10.22
CA GLU A 170 -2.03 14.50 10.75
C GLU A 170 -3.24 13.67 11.23
N ALA A 171 -3.63 12.63 10.50
CA ALA A 171 -4.68 11.69 10.94
C ALA A 171 -4.28 10.97 12.23
N GLN A 172 -3.06 10.44 12.30
CA GLN A 172 -2.54 9.74 13.47
C GLN A 172 -2.46 10.66 14.70
N ILE A 173 -2.00 11.89 14.54
CA ILE A 173 -1.96 12.88 15.63
C ILE A 173 -3.38 13.19 16.13
N ALA A 174 -4.35 13.34 15.23
CA ALA A 174 -5.74 13.55 15.63
C ALA A 174 -6.29 12.36 16.44
N ILE A 175 -6.04 11.13 15.99
CA ILE A 175 -6.43 9.90 16.70
C ILE A 175 -5.78 9.86 18.09
N GLN A 176 -4.47 10.10 18.19
CA GLN A 176 -3.73 10.10 19.45
C GLN A 176 -4.21 11.18 20.43
N LYS A 177 -4.59 12.36 19.93
CA LYS A 177 -5.16 13.43 20.76
C LYS A 177 -6.48 13.02 21.40
N VAL A 178 -7.36 12.38 20.63
CA VAL A 178 -8.63 11.85 21.15
C VAL A 178 -8.37 10.76 22.19
N HIS A 179 -7.42 9.87 21.90
CA HIS A 179 -7.05 8.80 22.82
C HIS A 179 -6.54 9.35 24.17
N ARG A 180 -5.68 10.38 24.15
CA ARG A 180 -5.11 10.98 25.38
C ARG A 180 -6.09 11.84 26.17
N ASN A 181 -6.92 12.62 25.50
CA ASN A 181 -7.76 13.60 26.18
C ASN A 181 -9.05 12.98 26.76
N HIS A 182 -9.37 11.72 26.42
CA HIS A 182 -10.58 11.00 26.82
C HIS A 182 -11.87 11.83 26.69
N SER A 183 -11.90 12.78 25.76
CA SER A 183 -12.98 13.75 25.62
C SER A 183 -13.52 13.78 24.19
N PHE A 184 -14.76 14.25 24.08
CA PHE A 184 -15.42 14.42 22.78
C PHE A 184 -14.75 15.55 21.99
N ASP A 185 -14.12 15.20 20.87
CA ASP A 185 -13.58 16.17 19.91
C ASP A 185 -14.20 15.98 18.52
N GLN A 186 -15.25 16.77 18.25
CA GLN A 186 -15.91 16.82 16.95
C GLN A 186 -14.95 17.24 15.82
N LYS A 187 -13.94 18.07 16.12
CA LYS A 187 -12.94 18.48 15.14
C LYS A 187 -12.04 17.31 14.78
N ALA A 188 -11.66 16.49 15.76
CA ALA A 188 -10.85 15.30 15.49
C ALA A 188 -11.57 14.29 14.58
N LYS A 189 -12.89 14.06 14.77
CA LYS A 189 -13.68 13.21 13.86
C LYS A 189 -13.64 13.72 12.43
N HIS A 190 -13.86 15.03 12.26
CA HIS A 190 -13.80 15.67 10.94
C HIS A 190 -12.41 15.51 10.32
N ILE A 191 -11.34 15.75 11.08
CA ILE A 191 -9.96 15.61 10.60
C ILE A 191 -9.71 14.17 10.14
N VAL A 192 -9.96 13.16 10.98
CA VAL A 192 -9.71 11.76 10.60
C VAL A 192 -10.50 11.37 9.35
N SER A 193 -11.78 11.75 9.30
CA SER A 193 -12.67 11.55 8.17
C SER A 193 -12.13 12.17 6.87
N GLU A 194 -11.68 13.42 6.93
CA GLU A 194 -11.15 14.18 5.81
C GLU A 194 -9.78 13.67 5.34
N ARG A 195 -8.89 13.25 6.26
CA ARG A 195 -7.57 12.71 5.90
C ARG A 195 -7.68 11.36 5.19
N ILE A 196 -8.57 10.47 5.65
CA ILE A 196 -8.87 9.21 4.94
C ILE A 196 -9.40 9.51 3.53
N GLU A 197 -10.27 10.51 3.39
CA GLU A 197 -10.80 10.94 2.10
C GLU A 197 -9.70 11.45 1.17
N GLN A 198 -8.80 12.28 1.68
CA GLN A 198 -7.71 12.86 0.91
C GLN A 198 -6.71 11.82 0.42
N ILE A 199 -6.23 10.92 1.30
CA ILE A 199 -5.33 9.85 0.87
C ILE A 199 -6.02 8.97 -0.18
N ALA A 200 -7.29 8.61 0.04
CA ALA A 200 -8.04 7.84 -0.94
C ALA A 200 -8.18 8.58 -2.28
N HIS A 201 -8.45 9.89 -2.27
CA HIS A 201 -8.50 10.70 -3.49
C HIS A 201 -7.17 10.69 -4.24
N ILE A 202 -6.04 10.87 -3.54
CA ILE A 202 -4.71 10.82 -4.16
C ILE A 202 -4.47 9.45 -4.81
N VAL A 203 -4.82 8.35 -4.13
CA VAL A 203 -4.74 7.00 -4.70
C VAL A 203 -5.61 6.88 -5.95
N LEU A 204 -6.87 7.33 -5.89
CA LEU A 204 -7.80 7.26 -7.01
C LEU A 204 -7.27 8.03 -8.23
N VAL A 205 -6.74 9.25 -8.03
CA VAL A 205 -6.14 10.01 -9.14
C VAL A 205 -4.88 9.33 -9.66
N SER A 206 -4.05 8.78 -8.77
CA SER A 206 -2.84 8.04 -9.16
C SER A 206 -3.16 6.81 -10.01
N VAL A 207 -4.24 6.08 -9.69
CA VAL A 207 -4.75 4.97 -10.52
C VAL A 207 -5.25 5.48 -11.88
N GLN A 208 -5.84 6.66 -11.94
CA GLN A 208 -6.28 7.25 -13.21
C GLN A 208 -5.11 7.67 -14.09
N THR A 209 -4.03 8.19 -13.49
CA THR A 209 -2.80 8.60 -14.17
C THR A 209 -1.76 7.47 -14.33
N VAL A 210 -2.09 6.24 -13.90
CA VAL A 210 -1.21 5.06 -13.95
C VAL A 210 0.13 5.29 -13.21
N ASP A 211 0.06 5.99 -12.09
CA ASP A 211 1.17 6.27 -11.18
C ASP A 211 1.17 5.21 -10.08
N SER A 212 1.92 4.12 -10.31
CA SER A 212 1.83 2.92 -9.48
C SER A 212 2.41 3.10 -8.09
N GLU A 213 3.57 3.75 -8.00
CA GLU A 213 4.29 4.03 -6.78
C GLU A 213 3.42 4.82 -5.80
N THR A 214 2.85 5.95 -6.26
CA THR A 214 1.99 6.80 -5.44
C THR A 214 0.71 6.07 -5.02
N ALA A 215 0.10 5.30 -5.92
CA ALA A 215 -1.11 4.54 -5.61
C ALA A 215 -0.85 3.49 -4.51
N LEU A 216 0.24 2.73 -4.63
CA LEU A 216 0.64 1.71 -3.67
C LEU A 216 1.03 2.32 -2.31
N HIS A 217 1.79 3.41 -2.31
CA HIS A 217 2.16 4.13 -1.08
C HIS A 217 0.92 4.67 -0.35
N GLY A 218 -0.05 5.24 -1.08
CA GLY A 218 -1.30 5.70 -0.50
C GLY A 218 -2.17 4.57 0.07
N ILE A 219 -2.25 3.41 -0.61
CA ILE A 219 -2.93 2.20 -0.07
C ILE A 219 -2.25 1.77 1.24
N GLN A 220 -0.92 1.72 1.28
CA GLN A 220 -0.17 1.38 2.48
C GLN A 220 -0.37 2.41 3.60
N ALA A 221 -0.42 3.70 3.29
CA ALA A 221 -0.65 4.76 4.26
C ALA A 221 -2.04 4.66 4.91
N LEU A 222 -3.08 4.35 4.13
CA LEU A 222 -4.42 4.04 4.66
C LEU A 222 -4.37 2.82 5.57
N THR A 223 -3.69 1.75 5.16
CA THR A 223 -3.56 0.51 5.94
C THR A 223 -2.81 0.73 7.25
N ARG A 224 -1.71 1.49 7.25
CA ARG A 224 -0.96 1.84 8.47
C ARG A 224 -1.78 2.72 9.40
N THR A 225 -2.52 3.69 8.87
CA THR A 225 -3.42 4.55 9.67
C THR A 225 -4.48 3.72 10.37
N LEU A 226 -5.15 2.85 9.62
CA LEU A 226 -6.23 2.03 10.16
C LEU A 226 -5.70 0.95 11.11
N SER A 227 -4.55 0.34 10.82
CA SER A 227 -3.91 -0.62 11.72
C SER A 227 -3.53 0.00 13.06
N GLY A 228 -2.99 1.22 13.05
CA GLY A 228 -2.72 1.97 14.28
C GLY A 228 -4.00 2.28 15.06
N TYR A 229 -5.03 2.77 14.37
CA TYR A 229 -6.34 3.03 14.98
C TYR A 229 -6.96 1.78 15.64
N LEU A 230 -6.94 0.63 14.96
CA LEU A 230 -7.52 -0.61 15.47
C LEU A 230 -6.84 -1.07 16.77
N ARG A 231 -5.52 -0.91 16.89
CA ARG A 231 -4.77 -1.27 18.10
C ARG A 231 -5.14 -0.40 19.31
N ASP A 232 -5.49 0.86 19.07
CA ASP A 232 -5.87 1.80 20.13
C ASP A 232 -7.39 1.84 20.36
N LYS A 233 -8.17 1.08 19.57
CA LYS A 233 -9.63 1.22 19.48
C LYS A 233 -10.33 1.05 20.83
N VAL A 234 -9.99 0.01 21.59
CA VAL A 234 -10.67 -0.34 22.84
C VAL A 234 -10.60 0.78 23.89
N ALA A 235 -9.64 1.69 23.79
CA ALA A 235 -9.41 2.75 24.76
C ALA A 235 -10.17 4.06 24.47
N PHE A 236 -10.86 4.18 23.32
CA PHE A 236 -11.60 5.41 23.02
C PHE A 236 -12.88 5.54 23.87
N HIS A 237 -13.19 6.79 24.25
CA HIS A 237 -14.44 7.09 24.92
C HIS A 237 -15.64 6.88 23.98
N LYS A 238 -16.79 6.40 24.51
CA LYS A 238 -17.99 6.06 23.70
C LYS A 238 -18.48 7.18 22.80
N SER A 239 -18.30 8.44 23.23
CA SER A 239 -18.62 9.63 22.43
C SER A 239 -17.93 9.66 21.06
N TRP A 240 -16.79 8.98 20.90
CA TRP A 240 -16.09 8.83 19.62
C TRP A 240 -16.93 8.08 18.57
N TYR A 241 -17.69 7.07 18.99
CA TYR A 241 -18.47 6.21 18.10
C TYR A 241 -19.84 6.78 17.73
N HIS A 242 -20.32 7.77 18.48
CA HIS A 242 -21.54 8.50 18.13
C HIS A 242 -21.31 9.38 16.90
N VAL A 243 -21.72 8.92 15.73
CA VAL A 243 -21.62 9.66 14.46
C VAL A 243 -22.99 9.84 13.83
N ASP A 244 -23.11 10.87 12.99
CA ASP A 244 -24.30 11.17 12.19
C ASP A 244 -24.02 11.01 10.69
N GLU A 245 -25.03 11.22 9.86
CA GLU A 245 -24.96 11.10 8.40
C GLU A 245 -23.85 11.97 7.77
N ARG A 246 -23.46 13.09 8.40
CA ARG A 246 -22.38 13.97 7.88
C ARG A 246 -21.02 13.29 7.90
N HIS A 247 -20.83 12.34 8.82
CA HIS A 247 -19.60 11.56 8.94
C HIS A 247 -19.59 10.36 7.99
N ILE A 248 -20.75 9.93 7.48
CA ILE A 248 -20.89 8.78 6.59
C ILE A 248 -21.84 9.14 5.42
N PRO A 249 -21.43 10.06 4.54
CA PRO A 249 -22.32 10.62 3.51
C PRO A 249 -22.81 9.54 2.53
N GLY A 250 -24.09 9.64 2.17
CA GLY A 250 -24.76 8.73 1.23
C GLY A 250 -25.05 7.34 1.78
N SER A 251 -25.04 7.16 3.11
CA SER A 251 -25.49 5.92 3.76
C SER A 251 -26.88 6.11 4.35
N PRO A 252 -27.82 5.17 4.16
CA PRO A 252 -29.13 5.22 4.81
C PRO A 252 -28.99 5.24 6.34
N GLN A 253 -29.95 5.84 7.03
CA GLN A 253 -29.96 5.93 8.49
C GLN A 253 -29.88 4.57 9.20
N SER A 254 -30.44 3.52 8.60
CA SER A 254 -30.33 2.15 9.11
C SER A 254 -28.88 1.64 9.12
N VAL A 255 -28.09 1.99 8.09
CA VAL A 255 -26.68 1.64 8.00
C VAL A 255 -25.86 2.45 9.02
N VAL A 256 -26.13 3.75 9.14
CA VAL A 256 -25.48 4.59 10.16
C VAL A 256 -25.74 4.04 11.56
N THR A 257 -26.98 3.66 11.87
CA THR A 257 -27.36 3.08 13.16
C THR A 257 -26.60 1.79 13.45
N GLU A 258 -26.49 0.88 12.48
CA GLU A 258 -25.76 -0.38 12.65
C GLU A 258 -24.25 -0.14 12.82
N ILE A 259 -23.66 0.84 12.12
CA ILE A 259 -22.24 1.19 12.25
C ILE A 259 -21.94 1.78 13.62
N VAL A 260 -22.80 2.68 14.13
CA VAL A 260 -22.69 3.25 15.47
C VAL A 260 -22.79 2.15 16.51
N ARG A 261 -23.77 1.24 16.35
CA ARG A 261 -23.95 0.08 17.24
C ARG A 261 -22.71 -0.83 17.27
N ARG A 262 -22.04 -1.02 16.13
CA ARG A 262 -20.81 -1.82 16.00
C ARG A 262 -19.54 -1.07 16.33
N GLU A 263 -19.62 0.21 16.69
CA GLU A 263 -18.47 1.06 16.99
C GLU A 263 -17.41 1.06 15.87
N ALA A 264 -17.85 0.98 14.60
CA ALA A 264 -16.98 0.65 13.45
C ALA A 264 -16.97 1.74 12.36
N TRP A 265 -17.16 3.00 12.72
CA TRP A 265 -17.37 4.08 11.73
C TRP A 265 -16.12 4.46 10.94
N VAL A 266 -14.93 4.43 11.56
CA VAL A 266 -13.66 4.72 10.88
C VAL A 266 -13.32 3.61 9.89
N GLU A 267 -13.50 2.36 10.33
CA GLU A 267 -13.33 1.14 9.56
C GLU A 267 -14.26 1.11 8.37
N PHE A 268 -15.56 1.36 8.59
CA PHE A 268 -16.54 1.42 7.50
C PHE A 268 -16.14 2.46 6.45
N ARG A 269 -15.70 3.65 6.88
CA ARG A 269 -15.29 4.71 5.97
C ARG A 269 -14.05 4.33 5.18
N ALA A 270 -13.01 3.81 5.84
CA ALA A 270 -11.79 3.36 5.19
C ALA A 270 -12.04 2.17 4.24
N PHE A 271 -12.79 1.15 4.66
CA PHE A 271 -13.14 -0.01 3.83
C PHE A 271 -13.96 0.38 2.60
N ARG A 272 -14.86 1.37 2.72
CA ARG A 272 -15.56 1.92 1.55
C ARG A 272 -14.60 2.55 0.55
N LYS A 273 -13.52 3.19 1.00
CA LYS A 273 -12.46 3.71 0.12
C LYS A 273 -11.62 2.61 -0.49
N PHE A 274 -11.19 1.61 0.30
CA PHE A 274 -10.52 0.43 -0.25
C PHE A 274 -11.34 -0.25 -1.34
N ARG A 275 -12.66 -0.42 -1.14
CA ARG A 275 -13.55 -1.01 -2.16
C ARG A 275 -13.60 -0.18 -3.44
N LEU A 276 -13.65 1.15 -3.32
CA LEU A 276 -13.66 2.05 -4.48
C LEU A 276 -12.31 2.02 -5.24
N ILE A 277 -11.21 2.07 -4.50
CA ILE A 277 -9.84 1.95 -5.04
C ILE A 277 -9.68 0.61 -5.76
N PHE A 278 -10.12 -0.50 -5.14
CA PHE A 278 -10.10 -1.83 -5.74
C PHE A 278 -10.84 -1.82 -7.07
N ALA A 279 -12.11 -1.39 -7.07
CA ALA A 279 -12.95 -1.41 -8.27
C ALA A 279 -12.34 -0.58 -9.42
N MET A 280 -11.77 0.58 -9.13
CA MET A 280 -11.13 1.40 -10.15
C MET A 280 -9.78 0.84 -10.62
N GLY A 281 -9.03 0.21 -9.70
CA GLY A 281 -7.76 -0.45 -10.00
C GLY A 281 -7.92 -1.71 -10.85
N THR A 282 -8.97 -2.52 -10.63
CA THR A 282 -9.18 -3.80 -11.33
C THR A 282 -9.17 -3.68 -12.86
N GLY A 283 -9.61 -2.55 -13.42
CA GLY A 283 -9.62 -2.34 -14.87
C GLY A 283 -8.38 -1.65 -15.45
N LYS A 284 -7.49 -1.11 -14.61
CA LYS A 284 -6.42 -0.19 -15.05
C LYS A 284 -5.03 -0.58 -14.58
N MET A 285 -4.90 -1.10 -13.36
CA MET A 285 -3.63 -1.29 -12.70
C MET A 285 -3.69 -2.54 -11.80
N GLY A 286 -3.14 -3.66 -12.28
CA GLY A 286 -3.27 -4.98 -11.64
C GLY A 286 -2.71 -5.07 -10.22
N GLU A 287 -1.70 -4.27 -9.89
CA GLU A 287 -1.07 -4.24 -8.55
C GLU A 287 -2.01 -3.67 -7.47
N VAL A 288 -2.97 -2.81 -7.85
CA VAL A 288 -3.89 -2.15 -6.90
C VAL A 288 -4.85 -3.13 -6.23
N PRO A 289 -5.60 -3.98 -6.98
CA PRO A 289 -6.40 -5.05 -6.39
C PRO A 289 -5.61 -5.92 -5.40
N SER A 290 -4.38 -6.30 -5.78
CA SER A 290 -3.50 -7.11 -4.94
C SER A 290 -3.16 -6.42 -3.63
N ALA A 291 -2.74 -5.15 -3.69
CA ALA A 291 -2.39 -4.34 -2.53
C ALA A 291 -3.59 -4.10 -1.60
N VAL A 292 -4.78 -3.89 -2.16
CA VAL A 292 -6.02 -3.74 -1.38
C VAL A 292 -6.41 -5.06 -0.70
N ALA A 293 -6.36 -6.20 -1.42
CA ALA A 293 -6.64 -7.50 -0.83
C ALA A 293 -5.66 -7.85 0.31
N GLN A 294 -4.37 -7.54 0.13
CA GLN A 294 -3.35 -7.71 1.17
C GLN A 294 -3.60 -6.79 2.37
N SER A 295 -4.07 -5.57 2.12
CA SER A 295 -4.46 -4.62 3.17
C SER A 295 -5.60 -5.17 4.02
N PHE A 296 -6.65 -5.72 3.40
CA PHE A 296 -7.74 -6.38 4.11
C PHE A 296 -7.26 -7.56 4.96
N ARG A 297 -6.39 -8.44 4.45
CA ARG A 297 -5.81 -9.51 5.27
C ARG A 297 -5.05 -8.96 6.48
N SER A 298 -4.20 -7.95 6.25
CA SER A 298 -3.38 -7.36 7.31
C SER A 298 -4.23 -6.71 8.40
N LEU A 299 -5.29 -6.01 8.00
CA LEU A 299 -6.26 -5.39 8.92
C LEU A 299 -7.11 -6.44 9.65
N GLY A 300 -7.46 -7.55 8.99
CA GLY A 300 -8.16 -8.68 9.59
C GLY A 300 -7.32 -9.35 10.69
N ILE A 301 -6.01 -9.50 10.47
CA ILE A 301 -5.07 -9.99 11.48
C ILE A 301 -5.06 -9.05 12.69
N VAL A 302 -4.96 -7.73 12.48
CA VAL A 302 -4.98 -6.75 13.58
C VAL A 302 -6.31 -6.78 14.34
N ALA A 303 -7.45 -6.86 13.64
CA ALA A 303 -8.77 -6.98 14.29
C ALA A 303 -8.88 -8.25 15.14
N THR A 304 -8.31 -9.36 14.66
CA THR A 304 -8.22 -10.63 15.39
C THR A 304 -7.37 -10.51 16.65
N GLU A 305 -6.21 -9.85 16.56
CA GLU A 305 -5.32 -9.60 17.71
C GLU A 305 -6.00 -8.76 18.80
N GLN A 306 -6.93 -7.88 18.41
CA GLN A 306 -7.71 -7.05 19.33
C GLN A 306 -9.03 -7.72 19.79
N ASN A 307 -9.32 -8.94 19.35
CA ASN A 307 -10.61 -9.62 19.55
C ASN A 307 -11.83 -8.78 19.13
N ASP A 308 -11.67 -7.92 18.12
CA ASP A 308 -12.76 -7.09 17.60
C ASP A 308 -13.54 -7.84 16.52
N ARG A 309 -14.48 -8.67 16.99
CA ARG A 309 -15.36 -9.46 16.12
C ARG A 309 -16.22 -8.59 15.20
N ALA A 310 -16.69 -7.43 15.68
CA ALA A 310 -17.57 -6.56 14.90
C ALA A 310 -16.85 -6.00 13.66
N VAL A 311 -15.58 -5.60 13.81
CA VAL A 311 -14.73 -5.16 12.69
C VAL A 311 -14.37 -6.34 11.79
N LEU A 312 -14.06 -7.50 12.35
CA LEU A 312 -13.72 -8.69 11.56
C LEU A 312 -14.89 -9.09 10.63
N GLU A 313 -16.11 -9.14 11.14
CA GLU A 313 -17.31 -9.42 10.34
C GLU A 313 -17.54 -8.35 9.25
N LEU A 314 -17.34 -7.07 9.59
CA LEU A 314 -17.46 -5.98 8.62
C LEU A 314 -16.40 -6.11 7.51
N LEU A 315 -15.17 -6.43 7.89
CA LEU A 315 -14.04 -6.64 6.98
C LEU A 315 -14.33 -7.79 6.01
N ILE A 316 -14.84 -8.92 6.52
CA ILE A 316 -15.21 -10.08 5.68
C ILE A 316 -16.29 -9.70 4.67
N LYS A 317 -17.30 -8.91 5.07
CA LYS A 317 -18.32 -8.39 4.14
C LYS A 317 -17.70 -7.54 3.02
N TYR A 318 -16.69 -6.73 3.33
CA TYR A 318 -15.96 -5.96 2.31
C TYR A 318 -15.07 -6.84 1.44
N MET A 319 -14.41 -7.86 2.00
CA MET A 319 -13.65 -8.86 1.21
C MET A 319 -14.56 -9.61 0.23
N ASN A 320 -15.73 -10.06 0.68
CA ASN A 320 -16.78 -10.64 -0.16
C ASN A 320 -17.20 -9.67 -1.29
N SER A 321 -17.34 -8.39 -0.95
CA SER A 321 -17.73 -7.36 -1.93
C SER A 321 -16.68 -7.14 -3.00
N ILE A 322 -15.39 -7.04 -2.65
CA ILE A 322 -14.31 -6.86 -3.64
C ILE A 322 -14.11 -8.12 -4.50
N LEU A 323 -14.26 -9.31 -3.91
CA LEU A 323 -14.22 -10.57 -4.67
C LEU A 323 -15.34 -10.62 -5.69
N ARG A 324 -16.57 -10.25 -5.28
CA ARG A 324 -17.70 -10.14 -6.21
C ARG A 324 -17.43 -9.12 -7.32
N THR A 325 -16.84 -7.97 -7.00
CA THR A 325 -16.42 -6.98 -8.01
C THR A 325 -15.41 -7.57 -9.01
N ALA A 326 -14.39 -8.29 -8.54
CA ALA A 326 -13.40 -8.93 -9.41
C ALA A 326 -14.03 -9.98 -10.35
N ILE A 327 -14.97 -10.78 -9.83
CA ILE A 327 -15.73 -11.77 -10.60
C ILE A 327 -16.60 -11.09 -11.66
N VAL A 328 -17.34 -10.04 -11.29
CA VAL A 328 -18.21 -9.30 -12.22
C VAL A 328 -17.40 -8.65 -13.34
N LEU A 329 -16.20 -8.13 -13.03
CA LEU A 329 -15.29 -7.55 -14.02
C LEU A 329 -14.49 -8.62 -14.79
N ALA A 330 -14.70 -9.91 -14.50
CA ALA A 330 -13.99 -11.05 -15.09
C ALA A 330 -12.46 -10.91 -15.07
N ASN A 331 -11.89 -10.24 -14.06
CA ASN A 331 -10.45 -10.06 -13.94
C ASN A 331 -9.83 -11.23 -13.16
N GLY A 332 -9.21 -12.17 -13.89
CA GLY A 332 -8.62 -13.38 -13.32
C GLY A 332 -7.54 -13.14 -12.26
N GLN A 333 -6.68 -12.13 -12.44
CA GLN A 333 -5.62 -11.79 -11.49
C GLN A 333 -6.23 -11.27 -10.18
N ALA A 334 -7.14 -10.30 -10.25
CA ALA A 334 -7.81 -9.74 -9.07
C ALA A 334 -8.62 -10.80 -8.31
N ILE A 335 -9.26 -11.74 -9.02
CA ILE A 335 -9.94 -12.90 -8.41
C ILE A 335 -8.92 -13.77 -7.66
N ASN A 336 -7.84 -14.18 -8.33
CA ASN A 336 -6.80 -15.04 -7.76
C ASN A 336 -6.14 -14.43 -6.52
N ASP A 337 -5.77 -13.15 -6.58
CA ASP A 337 -5.17 -12.40 -5.48
C ASP A 337 -6.12 -12.29 -4.30
N THR A 338 -7.39 -11.92 -4.56
CA THR A 338 -8.38 -11.77 -3.50
C THR A 338 -8.63 -13.12 -2.81
N LEU A 339 -8.82 -14.20 -3.57
CA LEU A 339 -8.98 -15.56 -3.02
C LEU A 339 -7.77 -15.99 -2.19
N TYR A 340 -6.56 -15.63 -2.63
CA TYR A 340 -5.33 -15.99 -1.92
C TYR A 340 -5.30 -15.33 -0.54
N GLN A 341 -5.56 -14.01 -0.49
CA GLN A 341 -5.60 -13.26 0.76
C GLN A 341 -6.75 -13.72 1.66
N TYR A 342 -7.89 -14.10 1.05
CA TYR A 342 -9.05 -14.66 1.75
C TYR A 342 -8.69 -15.98 2.45
N ARG A 343 -8.09 -16.93 1.73
CA ARG A 343 -7.64 -18.21 2.30
C ARG A 343 -6.65 -17.99 3.44
N LEU A 344 -5.65 -17.13 3.24
CA LEU A 344 -4.62 -16.89 4.27
C LEU A 344 -5.20 -16.26 5.54
N LEU A 345 -6.22 -15.40 5.41
CA LEU A 345 -6.96 -14.91 6.57
C LEU A 345 -7.73 -16.05 7.25
N SER A 346 -8.48 -16.87 6.50
CA SER A 346 -9.21 -18.03 7.05
C SER A 346 -8.28 -19.00 7.79
N GLU A 347 -7.11 -19.31 7.22
CA GLU A 347 -6.10 -20.17 7.87
C GLU A 347 -5.63 -19.60 9.21
N ARG A 348 -5.49 -18.27 9.31
CA ARG A 348 -5.08 -17.60 10.54
C ARG A 348 -6.18 -17.65 11.61
N LEU A 349 -7.45 -17.67 11.20
CA LEU A 349 -8.62 -17.65 12.08
C LEU A 349 -9.02 -19.04 12.60
N LEU A 350 -8.55 -20.13 11.99
CA LEU A 350 -8.91 -21.52 12.35
C LEU A 350 -8.87 -21.80 13.86
N GLU A 351 -7.86 -21.30 14.57
CA GLU A 351 -7.66 -21.55 16.01
C GLU A 351 -8.35 -20.52 16.91
N THR A 352 -8.59 -19.30 16.42
CA THR A 352 -9.04 -18.17 17.25
C THR A 352 -10.52 -17.86 17.09
N HIS A 353 -11.07 -18.03 15.88
CA HIS A 353 -12.45 -17.68 15.53
C HIS A 353 -13.03 -18.78 14.61
N PRO A 354 -13.31 -19.98 15.16
CA PRO A 354 -13.67 -21.13 14.33
C PRO A 354 -15.02 -21.00 13.64
N ASP A 355 -15.98 -20.34 14.28
CA ASP A 355 -17.29 -20.01 13.72
C ASP A 355 -17.18 -19.04 12.52
N VAL A 356 -16.38 -17.98 12.67
CA VAL A 356 -16.10 -17.04 11.58
C VAL A 356 -15.38 -17.73 10.42
N THR A 357 -14.42 -18.61 10.73
CA THR A 357 -13.68 -19.36 9.72
C THR A 357 -14.61 -20.27 8.93
N LYS A 358 -15.53 -20.97 9.60
CA LYS A 358 -16.55 -21.79 8.97
C LYS A 358 -17.39 -20.97 7.97
N GLU A 359 -17.87 -19.80 8.36
CA GLU A 359 -18.62 -18.91 7.44
C GLU A 359 -17.78 -18.49 6.24
N MET A 360 -16.51 -18.13 6.45
CA MET A 360 -15.58 -17.76 5.38
C MET A 360 -15.38 -18.90 4.38
N VAL A 361 -15.24 -20.16 4.82
CA VAL A 361 -15.15 -21.30 3.91
C VAL A 361 -16.46 -21.51 3.14
N ASN A 362 -17.62 -21.31 3.79
CA ASN A 362 -18.91 -21.37 3.11
C ASN A 362 -19.06 -20.30 2.03
N TYR A 363 -18.52 -19.09 2.25
CA TYR A 363 -18.46 -18.07 1.21
C TYR A 363 -17.55 -18.46 0.04
N LEU A 364 -16.38 -19.08 0.31
CA LEU A 364 -15.52 -19.59 -0.76
C LEU A 364 -16.23 -20.67 -1.60
N ASN A 365 -16.96 -21.59 -0.96
CA ASN A 365 -17.80 -22.56 -1.67
C ASN A 365 -18.86 -21.88 -2.54
N TYR A 366 -19.55 -20.86 -2.02
CA TYR A 366 -20.52 -20.08 -2.79
C TYR A 366 -19.89 -19.39 -4.01
N TYR A 367 -18.71 -18.78 -3.85
CA TYR A 367 -18.01 -18.15 -4.98
C TYR A 367 -17.46 -19.17 -5.98
N ALA A 368 -17.09 -20.38 -5.55
CA ALA A 368 -16.75 -21.47 -6.47
C ALA A 368 -17.92 -21.76 -7.42
N MET A 369 -19.15 -21.80 -6.89
CA MET A 369 -20.37 -22.01 -7.70
C MET A 369 -20.59 -20.87 -8.69
N ILE A 370 -20.47 -19.61 -8.25
CA ILE A 370 -20.59 -18.45 -9.15
C ILE A 370 -19.55 -18.53 -10.29
N LEU A 371 -18.31 -18.90 -10.00
CA LEU A 371 -17.26 -18.98 -11.02
C LEU A 371 -17.58 -20.02 -12.10
N LEU A 372 -18.18 -21.16 -11.72
CA LEU A 372 -18.66 -22.15 -12.68
C LEU A 372 -19.76 -21.58 -13.58
N GLU A 373 -20.76 -20.90 -12.99
CA GLU A 373 -21.89 -20.31 -13.74
C GLU A 373 -21.45 -19.20 -14.71
N THR A 374 -20.49 -18.37 -14.29
CA THR A 374 -19.97 -17.25 -15.10
C THR A 374 -18.98 -17.68 -16.20
N GLY A 375 -18.58 -18.95 -16.25
CA GLY A 375 -17.66 -19.46 -17.27
C GLY A 375 -16.19 -19.08 -17.08
N ILE A 376 -15.80 -18.48 -15.94
CA ILE A 376 -14.40 -18.11 -15.62
C ILE A 376 -13.64 -19.34 -15.10
N ARG A 377 -13.57 -20.39 -15.92
CA ARG A 377 -13.14 -21.74 -15.49
C ARG A 377 -11.73 -21.81 -14.91
N ARG A 378 -10.78 -21.00 -15.41
CA ARG A 378 -9.40 -20.97 -14.89
C ARG A 378 -9.28 -20.52 -13.43
N THR A 379 -10.24 -19.75 -12.90
CA THR A 379 -10.21 -19.31 -11.49
C THR A 379 -10.96 -20.25 -10.56
N PHE A 380 -11.81 -21.14 -11.10
CA PHE A 380 -12.44 -22.21 -10.31
C PHE A 380 -11.39 -23.16 -9.72
N GLU A 381 -10.40 -23.53 -10.53
CA GLU A 381 -9.24 -24.32 -10.12
C GLU A 381 -8.56 -23.73 -8.87
N THR A 382 -8.35 -22.41 -8.85
CA THR A 382 -7.77 -21.69 -7.71
C THR A 382 -8.61 -21.86 -6.44
N VAL A 383 -9.94 -21.73 -6.54
CA VAL A 383 -10.83 -21.92 -5.38
C VAL A 383 -10.82 -23.37 -4.90
N ALA A 384 -10.85 -24.34 -5.82
CA ALA A 384 -10.78 -25.76 -5.47
C ALA A 384 -9.46 -26.09 -4.73
N TYR A 385 -8.34 -25.55 -5.20
CA TYR A 385 -7.07 -25.64 -4.50
C TYR A 385 -7.13 -24.99 -3.10
N ASP A 386 -7.69 -23.79 -3.00
CA ASP A 386 -7.76 -23.03 -1.75
C ASP A 386 -8.63 -23.75 -0.70
N LEU A 387 -9.77 -24.31 -1.10
CA LEU A 387 -10.65 -25.12 -0.26
C LEU A 387 -9.99 -26.43 0.18
N ARG A 388 -9.23 -27.10 -0.70
CA ARG A 388 -8.43 -28.27 -0.32
C ARG A 388 -7.42 -27.91 0.76
N LYS A 389 -6.67 -26.83 0.58
CA LYS A 389 -5.69 -26.38 1.58
C LYS A 389 -6.34 -26.02 2.91
N LEU A 390 -7.53 -25.43 2.90
CA LEU A 390 -8.28 -25.17 4.12
C LEU A 390 -8.70 -26.47 4.83
N ASN A 391 -9.13 -27.51 4.11
CA ASN A 391 -9.40 -28.83 4.69
C ASN A 391 -8.14 -29.47 5.30
N GLU A 392 -7.01 -29.46 4.57
CA GLU A 392 -5.72 -29.97 5.08
C GLU A 392 -5.31 -29.25 6.38
N ARG A 393 -5.47 -27.91 6.42
CA ARG A 393 -5.13 -27.08 7.59
C ARG A 393 -6.11 -27.31 8.74
N ALA A 394 -7.40 -27.38 8.45
CA ALA A 394 -8.46 -27.65 9.42
C ALA A 394 -8.21 -28.99 10.13
N PHE A 395 -7.82 -30.02 9.38
CA PHE A 395 -7.44 -31.31 9.95
C PHE A 395 -6.24 -31.19 10.89
N LYS A 396 -5.13 -30.59 10.43
CA LYS A 396 -3.90 -30.42 11.24
C LYS A 396 -4.13 -29.61 12.51
N LYS A 397 -5.07 -28.66 12.48
CA LYS A 397 -5.44 -27.80 13.61
C LYS A 397 -6.58 -28.35 14.47
N LYS A 398 -7.08 -29.55 14.19
CA LYS A 398 -8.21 -30.17 14.90
C LYS A 398 -9.45 -29.26 14.94
N PHE A 399 -9.74 -28.63 13.81
CA PHE A 399 -10.83 -27.68 13.67
C PHE A 399 -12.18 -28.34 13.99
N PRO A 400 -13.05 -27.71 14.82
CA PRO A 400 -14.26 -28.36 15.32
C PRO A 400 -15.29 -28.67 14.22
N TYR A 401 -15.33 -27.87 13.14
CA TYR A 401 -16.28 -28.06 12.03
C TYR A 401 -15.66 -28.79 10.83
N ARG A 402 -14.63 -29.62 11.03
CA ARG A 402 -13.87 -30.26 9.93
C ARG A 402 -14.74 -31.09 8.98
N GLU A 403 -15.70 -31.83 9.52
CA GLU A 403 -16.54 -32.75 8.76
C GLU A 403 -17.48 -31.96 7.84
N GLU A 404 -18.13 -30.93 8.39
CA GLU A 404 -18.96 -30.01 7.62
C GLU A 404 -18.17 -29.27 6.53
N LEU A 405 -16.91 -28.89 6.78
CA LEU A 405 -16.07 -28.30 5.74
C LEU A 405 -15.79 -29.27 4.59
N LEU A 406 -15.54 -30.55 4.92
CA LEU A 406 -15.31 -31.59 3.92
C LEU A 406 -16.59 -31.87 3.13
N GLU A 407 -17.74 -32.01 3.80
CA GLU A 407 -19.03 -32.21 3.15
C GLU A 407 -19.39 -31.06 2.19
N ASN A 408 -19.24 -29.81 2.64
CA ASN A 408 -19.51 -28.65 1.80
C ASN A 408 -18.56 -28.56 0.61
N TYR A 409 -17.30 -28.96 0.78
CA TYR A 409 -16.35 -29.02 -0.31
C TYR A 409 -16.73 -30.12 -1.33
N LEU A 410 -17.07 -31.31 -0.84
CA LEU A 410 -17.48 -32.45 -1.67
C LEU A 410 -18.76 -32.14 -2.47
N ALA A 411 -19.70 -31.40 -1.88
CA ALA A 411 -20.94 -30.99 -2.52
C ALA A 411 -20.75 -30.19 -3.82
N LEU A 412 -19.57 -29.57 -4.05
CA LEU A 412 -19.25 -28.88 -5.30
C LEU A 412 -19.33 -29.80 -6.52
N GLN A 413 -19.14 -31.11 -6.35
CA GLN A 413 -19.20 -32.07 -7.45
C GLN A 413 -20.56 -32.10 -8.16
N HIS A 414 -21.65 -31.84 -7.44
CA HIS A 414 -23.00 -31.81 -7.99
C HIS A 414 -23.27 -30.54 -8.80
N LYS A 415 -22.38 -29.55 -8.72
CA LYS A 415 -22.48 -28.27 -9.42
C LYS A 415 -21.62 -28.21 -10.67
N VAL A 416 -20.63 -29.08 -10.79
CA VAL A 416 -19.90 -29.26 -12.03
C VAL A 416 -20.67 -30.26 -12.89
N ASP A 417 -20.67 -30.09 -14.21
CA ASP A 417 -21.31 -31.05 -15.11
C ASP A 417 -20.56 -32.39 -15.06
N TYR A 418 -21.06 -33.26 -14.18
CA TYR A 418 -20.53 -34.56 -13.83
C TYR A 418 -20.55 -35.53 -15.00
N HIS A 419 -21.55 -35.39 -15.90
CA HIS A 419 -21.76 -36.28 -17.04
C HIS A 419 -20.96 -35.86 -18.27
N GLN A 420 -20.57 -34.58 -18.38
CA GLN A 420 -19.78 -34.10 -19.52
C GLN A 420 -18.26 -34.16 -19.29
N HIS A 421 -17.78 -34.66 -18.15
CA HIS A 421 -16.34 -34.70 -17.80
C HIS A 421 -15.61 -33.39 -18.10
N THR A 422 -16.28 -32.26 -17.81
CA THR A 422 -15.74 -30.94 -18.15
C THR A 422 -14.37 -30.72 -17.49
N LYS A 423 -13.55 -29.83 -18.08
CA LYS A 423 -12.23 -29.48 -17.52
C LYS A 423 -12.31 -29.17 -16.01
N SER A 424 -13.27 -28.35 -15.59
CA SER A 424 -13.45 -28.00 -14.17
C SER A 424 -13.81 -29.19 -13.29
N ALA A 425 -14.48 -30.23 -13.82
CA ALA A 425 -14.77 -31.45 -13.07
C ALA A 425 -13.48 -32.25 -12.85
N ARG A 426 -12.66 -32.41 -13.90
CA ARG A 426 -11.35 -33.07 -13.80
C ARG A 426 -10.44 -32.35 -12.80
N GLU A 427 -10.40 -31.02 -12.81
CA GLU A 427 -9.62 -30.20 -11.87
C GLU A 427 -10.07 -30.40 -10.42
N LEU A 428 -11.39 -30.41 -10.17
CA LEU A 428 -11.96 -30.69 -8.85
C LEU A 428 -11.60 -32.10 -8.37
N TRP A 429 -11.74 -33.11 -9.23
CA TRP A 429 -11.44 -34.50 -8.90
C TRP A 429 -9.95 -34.72 -8.60
N LYS A 430 -9.03 -34.08 -9.33
CA LYS A 430 -7.62 -34.11 -8.94
C LYS A 430 -7.40 -33.54 -7.54
N SER A 431 -8.09 -32.45 -7.22
CA SER A 431 -8.02 -31.85 -5.90
C SER A 431 -8.54 -32.79 -4.81
N TYR A 432 -9.63 -33.53 -5.08
CA TYR A 432 -10.17 -34.57 -4.19
C TYR A 432 -9.20 -35.75 -4.00
N LEU A 433 -8.60 -36.25 -5.08
CA LEU A 433 -7.62 -37.34 -5.03
C LEU A 433 -6.42 -36.98 -4.15
N ILE A 434 -5.91 -35.75 -4.29
CA ILE A 434 -4.81 -35.23 -3.45
C ILE A 434 -5.26 -35.06 -1.99
N LEU A 435 -6.50 -34.65 -1.75
CA LEU A 435 -7.03 -34.54 -0.39
C LEU A 435 -7.21 -35.92 0.27
N ALA A 436 -7.68 -36.90 -0.48
CA ALA A 436 -7.86 -38.27 0.00
C ALA A 436 -6.52 -38.91 0.37
N SER A 437 -5.50 -38.76 -0.48
CA SER A 437 -4.16 -39.25 -0.17
C SER A 437 -3.55 -38.53 1.03
N PHE A 438 -3.80 -37.22 1.19
CA PHE A 438 -3.43 -36.49 2.39
C PHE A 438 -4.05 -37.10 3.67
N TYR A 439 -5.36 -37.39 3.67
CA TYR A 439 -6.00 -38.00 4.84
C TYR A 439 -5.44 -39.39 5.16
N LEU A 440 -5.12 -40.19 4.14
CA LEU A 440 -4.46 -41.48 4.32
C LEU A 440 -3.02 -41.39 4.85
N VAL A 441 -2.30 -40.31 4.53
CA VAL A 441 -0.98 -40.02 5.16
C VAL A 441 -1.17 -39.69 6.64
N MET A 442 -2.27 -39.03 7.00
CA MET A 442 -2.60 -38.66 8.38
C MET A 442 -3.37 -39.75 9.15
N ASP A 443 -3.44 -40.98 8.62
CA ASP A 443 -4.18 -42.12 9.17
C ASP A 443 -5.69 -41.88 9.39
N ASP A 444 -6.28 -40.90 8.69
CA ASP A 444 -7.71 -40.60 8.74
C ASP A 444 -8.48 -41.29 7.60
N THR A 445 -8.68 -42.60 7.77
CA THR A 445 -9.35 -43.43 6.77
C THR A 445 -10.82 -43.02 6.57
N GLU A 446 -11.49 -42.51 7.61
CA GLU A 446 -12.90 -42.09 7.54
C GLU A 446 -13.09 -40.93 6.55
N SER A 447 -12.31 -39.85 6.68
CA SER A 447 -12.37 -38.73 5.74
C SER A 447 -11.99 -39.13 4.31
N ALA A 448 -11.00 -40.01 4.15
CA ALA A 448 -10.67 -40.56 2.83
C ALA A 448 -11.83 -41.37 2.24
N ARG A 449 -12.55 -42.16 3.07
CA ARG A 449 -13.75 -42.91 2.65
C ARG A 449 -14.91 -42.01 2.28
N MET A 450 -15.08 -40.85 2.93
CA MET A 450 -16.07 -39.85 2.51
C MET A 450 -15.80 -39.36 1.08
N ILE A 451 -14.53 -39.07 0.76
CA ILE A 451 -14.14 -38.67 -0.60
C ILE A 451 -14.36 -39.81 -1.60
N TYR A 452 -13.99 -41.04 -1.25
CA TYR A 452 -14.22 -42.23 -2.08
C TYR A 452 -15.71 -42.37 -2.47
N ARG A 453 -16.61 -42.27 -1.48
CA ARG A 453 -18.07 -42.34 -1.69
C ARG A 453 -18.56 -41.18 -2.57
N ALA A 454 -18.05 -39.97 -2.36
CA ALA A 454 -18.43 -38.83 -3.16
C ALA A 454 -18.06 -39.02 -4.64
N MET A 455 -16.94 -39.69 -4.91
CA MET A 455 -16.44 -40.00 -6.26
C MET A 455 -17.07 -41.26 -6.88
N GLU A 456 -18.04 -41.91 -6.22
CA GLU A 456 -18.71 -43.08 -6.75
C GLU A 456 -19.54 -42.72 -8.00
N GLY A 457 -19.28 -43.42 -9.11
CA GLY A 457 -19.93 -43.20 -10.40
C GLY A 457 -19.06 -42.47 -11.43
N ILE A 458 -17.87 -42.01 -11.06
CA ILE A 458 -16.88 -41.53 -12.04
C ILE A 458 -16.28 -42.78 -12.74
N PRO A 459 -16.20 -42.81 -14.08
CA PRO A 459 -15.57 -43.90 -14.79
C PRO A 459 -14.13 -44.13 -14.33
N LEU A 460 -13.79 -45.39 -14.05
CA LEU A 460 -12.46 -45.76 -13.54
C LEU A 460 -11.34 -45.33 -14.50
N GLU A 461 -11.58 -45.40 -15.80
CA GLU A 461 -10.65 -44.93 -16.85
C GLU A 461 -10.25 -43.47 -16.63
N VAL A 462 -11.23 -42.59 -16.39
CA VAL A 462 -10.99 -41.17 -16.11
C VAL A 462 -10.20 -41.00 -14.82
N LEU A 463 -10.53 -41.74 -13.76
CA LEU A 463 -9.78 -41.68 -12.50
C LEU A 463 -8.31 -42.09 -12.69
N LEU A 464 -8.05 -43.14 -13.47
CA LEU A 464 -6.70 -43.62 -13.77
C LEU A 464 -5.90 -42.61 -14.62
N GLU A 465 -6.54 -41.90 -15.55
CA GLU A 465 -5.92 -40.77 -16.26
C GLU A 465 -5.50 -39.68 -15.26
N LEU A 466 -6.42 -39.23 -14.40
CA LEU A 466 -6.13 -38.19 -13.41
C LEU A 466 -5.01 -38.57 -12.45
N LYS A 467 -4.99 -39.84 -12.01
CA LYS A 467 -3.88 -40.40 -11.22
C LYS A 467 -2.56 -40.25 -11.97
N THR A 468 -2.51 -40.68 -13.22
CA THR A 468 -1.29 -40.60 -14.05
C THR A 468 -0.81 -39.15 -14.18
N GLU A 469 -1.74 -38.21 -14.42
CA GLU A 469 -1.43 -36.78 -14.47
C GLU A 469 -0.86 -36.23 -13.15
N ILE A 470 -1.41 -36.62 -12.00
CA ILE A 470 -0.89 -36.22 -10.67
C ILE A 470 0.49 -36.83 -10.42
N MET A 471 0.67 -38.10 -10.76
CA MET A 471 1.94 -38.83 -10.54
C MET A 471 3.08 -38.25 -11.38
N ALA A 472 2.80 -37.75 -12.59
CA ALA A 472 3.76 -37.15 -13.49
C ALA A 472 4.34 -35.81 -12.99
N ILE A 473 3.65 -35.11 -12.09
CA ILE A 473 4.10 -33.82 -11.58
C ILE A 473 5.17 -34.03 -10.50
N THR A 474 6.40 -33.63 -10.78
CA THR A 474 7.55 -33.78 -9.87
C THR A 474 7.97 -32.47 -9.19
N ASP A 475 7.71 -31.33 -9.82
CA ASP A 475 8.08 -30.02 -9.29
C ASP A 475 6.89 -29.39 -8.53
N PRO A 476 7.06 -28.96 -7.26
CA PRO A 476 6.05 -28.19 -6.54
C PRO A 476 5.80 -26.80 -7.13
N GLN A 477 6.74 -26.27 -7.92
CA GLN A 477 6.63 -24.97 -8.54
C GLN A 477 6.12 -25.06 -9.98
N PHE A 478 5.36 -24.05 -10.38
CA PHE A 478 4.98 -23.87 -11.76
C PHE A 478 6.15 -23.20 -12.52
N TRP A 479 6.39 -23.60 -13.77
CA TRP A 479 7.54 -23.12 -14.55
C TRP A 479 7.42 -21.63 -14.96
N GLU A 480 6.20 -21.09 -15.01
CA GLU A 480 5.95 -19.66 -15.19
C GLU A 480 5.87 -18.93 -13.85
N ILE A 481 6.39 -17.70 -13.83
CA ILE A 481 6.17 -16.79 -12.70
C ILE A 481 4.71 -16.36 -12.72
N THR A 482 3.92 -16.97 -11.84
CA THR A 482 2.55 -16.59 -11.50
C THR A 482 2.52 -15.96 -10.11
N ASP A 483 1.43 -15.30 -9.72
CA ASP A 483 1.33 -14.66 -8.40
C ASP A 483 1.55 -15.64 -7.22
N ARG A 484 1.36 -16.95 -7.44
CA ARG A 484 1.51 -17.99 -6.42
C ARG A 484 2.69 -18.96 -6.66
N ILE A 485 3.22 -19.07 -7.89
CA ILE A 485 4.37 -19.93 -8.29
C ILE A 485 4.18 -21.43 -7.95
N ILE A 486 2.98 -21.87 -7.56
CA ILE A 486 2.72 -23.24 -7.10
C ILE A 486 2.02 -24.06 -8.16
N ASN A 487 2.40 -25.33 -8.27
CA ASN A 487 1.61 -26.30 -9.01
C ASN A 487 0.48 -26.84 -8.12
N TYR A 488 -0.76 -26.53 -8.49
CA TYR A 488 -1.94 -26.88 -7.68
C TYR A 488 -2.14 -28.39 -7.50
N TYR A 489 -1.63 -29.20 -8.44
CA TYR A 489 -1.75 -30.65 -8.43
C TYR A 489 -0.49 -31.39 -7.98
N PHE A 490 0.52 -30.67 -7.48
CA PHE A 490 1.66 -31.31 -6.87
C PHE A 490 1.25 -32.05 -5.58
N ALA A 491 1.63 -33.33 -5.50
CA ALA A 491 1.51 -34.17 -4.32
C ALA A 491 2.91 -34.66 -3.89
N PRO A 492 3.29 -34.53 -2.61
CA PRO A 492 4.52 -35.12 -2.07
C PRO A 492 4.58 -36.63 -2.27
N GLN A 493 5.79 -37.22 -2.23
CA GLN A 493 6.00 -38.65 -2.49
C GLN A 493 5.16 -39.55 -1.57
N GLU A 494 5.06 -39.24 -0.27
CA GLU A 494 4.22 -39.98 0.68
C GLU A 494 2.73 -39.98 0.27
N GLN A 495 2.23 -38.87 -0.26
CA GLN A 495 0.86 -38.80 -0.78
C GLN A 495 0.71 -39.59 -2.09
N LYS A 496 1.73 -39.63 -2.95
CA LYS A 496 1.70 -40.47 -4.16
C LYS A 496 1.59 -41.95 -3.82
N GLU A 497 2.31 -42.41 -2.80
CA GLU A 497 2.21 -43.79 -2.29
C GLU A 497 0.82 -44.09 -1.72
N LYS A 498 0.26 -43.18 -0.92
CA LYS A 498 -1.11 -43.35 -0.40
C LYS A 498 -2.17 -43.24 -1.49
N LEU A 499 -1.90 -42.51 -2.57
CA LEU A 499 -2.81 -42.42 -3.71
C LEU A 499 -2.93 -43.77 -4.41
N GLU A 500 -1.84 -44.55 -4.54
CA GLU A 500 -1.90 -45.93 -5.04
C GLU A 500 -2.89 -46.78 -4.20
N ILE A 501 -2.75 -46.74 -2.88
CA ILE A 501 -3.63 -47.47 -1.94
C ILE A 501 -5.09 -47.02 -2.06
N PHE A 502 -5.33 -45.72 -2.26
CA PHE A 502 -6.68 -45.20 -2.46
C PHE A 502 -7.33 -45.76 -3.74
N PHE A 503 -6.54 -45.98 -4.79
CA PHE A 503 -7.02 -46.55 -6.06
C PHE A 503 -7.36 -48.04 -5.97
N ASP A 504 -6.71 -48.79 -5.07
CA ASP A 504 -7.05 -50.20 -4.82
C ASP A 504 -8.51 -50.36 -4.36
N TRP A 505 -9.09 -49.35 -3.71
CA TRP A 505 -10.49 -49.39 -3.31
C TRP A 505 -11.43 -49.47 -4.52
N PHE A 506 -11.22 -48.64 -5.54
CA PHE A 506 -12.02 -48.66 -6.78
C PHE A 506 -11.82 -49.96 -7.56
N LEU A 507 -10.58 -50.46 -7.64
CA LEU A 507 -10.26 -51.72 -8.31
C LEU A 507 -10.93 -52.90 -7.62
N SER A 508 -10.89 -52.93 -6.28
CA SER A 508 -11.51 -53.99 -5.48
C SER A 508 -13.04 -54.02 -5.63
N ASP A 509 -13.68 -52.85 -5.70
CA ASP A 509 -15.13 -52.77 -5.90
C ASP A 509 -15.54 -53.14 -7.34
N LEU A 510 -14.71 -52.82 -8.34
CA LEU A 510 -14.93 -53.30 -9.70
C LEU A 510 -14.87 -54.83 -9.78
N ALA A 511 -13.86 -55.44 -9.15
CA ALA A 511 -13.70 -56.89 -9.10
C ALA A 511 -14.86 -57.59 -8.38
N LYS A 512 -15.40 -56.98 -7.32
CA LYS A 512 -16.62 -57.49 -6.65
C LYS A 512 -17.85 -57.38 -7.54
N LYS A 513 -18.03 -56.25 -8.24
CA LYS A 513 -19.17 -56.01 -9.14
C LYS A 513 -19.14 -56.90 -10.39
N SER A 514 -17.96 -57.31 -10.87
CA SER A 514 -17.84 -58.30 -11.95
C SER A 514 -18.16 -59.72 -11.46
N ALA A 515 -17.64 -60.10 -10.29
CA ALA A 515 -17.92 -61.42 -9.70
C ALA A 515 -19.41 -61.62 -9.35
N SER A 516 -20.15 -60.55 -9.00
CA SER A 516 -21.59 -60.62 -8.72
C SER A 516 -22.49 -60.60 -9.95
N LYS A 517 -21.95 -60.37 -11.16
CA LYS A 517 -22.71 -60.41 -12.43
C LYS A 517 -22.59 -61.75 -13.15
N GLU A 518 -21.62 -62.58 -12.75
CA GLU A 518 -21.36 -63.90 -13.33
C GLU A 518 -21.99 -65.05 -12.51
N GLY A 519 -22.55 -64.76 -11.34
CA GLY A 519 -23.37 -65.68 -10.53
C GLY A 519 -24.81 -65.21 -10.46
#